data_AF-A0A1I3Q0L2-F1
#
_entry.id   AF-A0A1I3Q0L2-F1
#
_cell.length_a   1.000
_cell.length_b   1.000
_cell.length_c   1.000
_cell.angle_alpha   90.00
_cell.angle_beta   90.00
_cell.angle_gamma   90.00
#
_symmetry.space_group_name_H-M   'P 1'
#
loop_
_entity.id
_entity.type
_entity.pdbx_description
1 polymer ?
#
loop_
_entity_poly.entity_id
_entity_poly.type
_entity_poly.pdbx_seq_one_letter_code
_entity_poly.pdbx_strand_id
1 'polypeptide(L)'
;MPASPTATRPGGRSARVRASVHRAVAELLAELPAEEVTLPLIATRAGVHPTTVYRRWGSLAELLSDVASSRFSGDIVVPETGSLRQDLERWALAVATDLADPDVLALMRATLGSGPEGGCACTGDRHAQLKAILDQEQARGGTVPTVEEAADGLLGPLYYRAVFTDLPSEPEWVRGLVRKLLA
;
A
#
# COMPACT_ATOMS: atom_id res chain seq x y z
N MET A 1 7.64 18.37 50.08
CA MET A 1 6.69 18.60 48.98
C MET A 1 7.07 17.66 47.83
N PRO A 2 6.35 16.54 47.58
CA PRO A 2 6.67 15.70 46.44
C PRO A 2 6.02 16.30 45.17
N ALA A 3 6.76 16.23 44.07
CA ALA A 3 6.38 16.73 42.76
C ALA A 3 5.24 15.90 42.14
N SER A 4 4.30 16.58 41.47
CA SER A 4 3.20 15.96 40.72
C SER A 4 3.73 15.15 39.52
N PRO A 5 3.11 13.99 39.18
CA PRO A 5 3.49 13.21 38.02
C PRO A 5 3.06 13.90 36.73
N THR A 6 3.98 13.90 35.76
CA THR A 6 3.83 14.45 34.41
C THR A 6 2.68 13.77 33.65
N ALA A 7 1.70 14.58 33.24
CA ALA A 7 0.59 14.14 32.41
C ALA A 7 1.10 13.61 31.05
N THR A 8 0.73 12.37 30.74
CA THR A 8 1.00 11.67 29.48
C THR A 8 0.34 12.41 28.31
N ARG A 9 1.11 12.70 27.25
CA ARG A 9 0.63 13.42 26.06
C ARG A 9 -0.54 12.68 25.37
N PRO A 10 -1.50 13.38 24.70
CA PRO A 10 -2.81 12.83 24.30
C PRO A 10 -2.81 11.88 23.08
N GLY A 11 -1.66 11.38 22.63
CA GLY A 11 -1.51 10.62 21.38
C GLY A 11 -2.34 9.32 21.32
N GLY A 12 -2.63 8.71 22.47
CA GLY A 12 -3.33 7.42 22.54
C GLY A 12 -4.77 7.45 22.06
N ARG A 13 -5.52 8.53 22.28
CA ARG A 13 -6.93 8.61 21.84
C ARG A 13 -7.03 8.83 20.34
N SER A 14 -6.15 9.66 19.78
CA SER A 14 -6.11 9.92 18.34
C SER A 14 -5.67 8.69 17.54
N ALA A 15 -4.70 7.92 18.05
CA ALA A 15 -4.27 6.66 17.45
C ALA A 15 -5.38 5.60 17.49
N ARG A 16 -6.08 5.43 18.62
CA ARG A 16 -7.22 4.50 18.74
C ARG A 16 -8.35 4.83 17.79
N VAL A 17 -8.68 6.12 17.63
CA VAL A 17 -9.71 6.56 16.67
C VAL A 17 -9.28 6.23 15.24
N ARG A 18 -8.02 6.51 14.87
CA ARG A 18 -7.50 6.15 13.53
C ARG A 18 -7.62 4.65 13.28
N ALA A 19 -7.14 3.83 14.22
CA ALA A 19 -7.22 2.37 14.09
C ALA A 19 -8.65 1.85 13.98
N SER A 20 -9.60 2.38 14.77
CA SER A 20 -11.00 1.97 14.69
C SER A 20 -11.63 2.31 13.33
N VAL A 21 -11.34 3.50 12.81
CA VAL A 21 -11.82 3.94 11.49
C VAL A 21 -11.19 3.11 10.37
N HIS A 22 -9.89 2.83 10.45
CA HIS A 22 -9.21 1.99 9.44
C HIS A 22 -9.76 0.57 9.39
N ARG A 23 -10.03 -0.03 10.55
CA ARG A 23 -10.68 -1.33 10.63
C ARG A 23 -12.09 -1.29 10.03
N ALA A 24 -12.88 -0.27 10.36
CA ALA A 24 -14.22 -0.11 9.81
C ALA A 24 -14.25 0.01 8.29
N VAL A 25 -13.26 0.70 7.69
CA VAL A 25 -13.10 0.77 6.23
C VAL A 25 -12.86 -0.62 5.64
N ALA A 26 -11.93 -1.40 6.21
CA ALA A 26 -11.62 -2.74 5.71
C ALA A 26 -12.85 -3.67 5.79
N GLU A 27 -13.54 -3.68 6.93
CA GLU A 27 -14.77 -4.47 7.10
C GLU A 27 -15.86 -4.08 6.09
N LEU A 28 -16.08 -2.78 5.87
CA LEU A 28 -17.10 -2.30 4.93
C LEU A 28 -16.74 -2.61 3.47
N LEU A 29 -15.46 -2.51 3.08
CA LEU A 29 -15.02 -2.86 1.73
C LEU A 29 -15.08 -4.37 1.46
N ALA A 30 -15.04 -5.21 2.50
CA ALA A 30 -15.24 -6.66 2.37
C ALA A 30 -16.73 -7.05 2.28
N GLU A 31 -17.64 -6.22 2.83
CA GLU A 31 -19.08 -6.50 2.86
C GLU A 31 -19.86 -5.85 1.70
N LEU A 32 -19.41 -4.69 1.22
CA LEU A 32 -20.15 -3.84 0.29
C LEU A 32 -19.32 -3.48 -0.95
N PRO A 33 -19.95 -3.23 -2.11
CA PRO A 33 -19.31 -2.57 -3.22
C PRO A 33 -18.70 -1.23 -2.78
N ALA A 34 -17.51 -0.88 -3.28
CA ALA A 34 -16.79 0.34 -2.88
C ALA A 34 -17.62 1.62 -3.07
N GLU A 35 -18.52 1.63 -4.06
CA GLU A 35 -19.43 2.73 -4.39
C GLU A 35 -20.48 3.00 -3.30
N GLU A 36 -20.81 2.00 -2.48
CA GLU A 36 -21.79 2.10 -1.40
C GLU A 36 -21.15 2.54 -0.07
N VAL A 37 -19.82 2.53 0.01
CA VAL A 37 -19.09 2.91 1.22
C VAL A 37 -19.07 4.44 1.36
N THR A 38 -19.51 4.94 2.52
CA THR A 38 -19.59 6.39 2.80
C THR A 38 -18.98 6.75 4.15
N LEU A 39 -18.54 8.01 4.32
CA LEU A 39 -17.98 8.49 5.60
C LEU A 39 -18.95 8.32 6.80
N PRO A 40 -20.27 8.58 6.69
CA PRO A 40 -21.21 8.33 7.78
C PRO A 40 -21.34 6.85 8.15
N LEU A 41 -21.32 5.96 7.15
CA LEU A 41 -21.37 4.52 7.37
C LEU A 41 -20.11 4.03 8.10
N ILE A 42 -18.94 4.50 7.66
CA ILE A 42 -17.66 4.22 8.32
C ILE A 42 -17.65 4.74 9.76
N ALA A 43 -18.11 5.97 9.99
CA ALA A 43 -18.18 6.55 11.34
C ALA A 43 -19.04 5.69 12.28
N THR A 44 -20.20 5.25 11.79
CA THR A 44 -21.12 4.37 12.51
C THR A 44 -20.45 3.04 12.86
N ARG A 45 -19.82 2.37 11.88
CA ARG A 45 -19.11 1.11 12.08
C ARG A 45 -17.92 1.24 13.04
N ALA A 46 -17.18 2.34 12.94
CA ALA A 46 -16.03 2.63 13.80
C ALA A 46 -16.41 3.06 15.23
N GLY A 47 -17.69 3.27 15.52
CA GLY A 47 -18.18 3.73 16.82
C GLY A 47 -17.74 5.17 17.15
N VAL A 48 -17.58 6.03 16.13
CA VAL A 48 -17.16 7.42 16.29
C VAL A 48 -18.19 8.39 15.71
N HIS A 49 -18.24 9.61 16.24
CA HIS A 49 -19.15 10.62 15.70
C HIS A 49 -18.72 11.05 14.29
N PRO A 50 -19.64 11.21 13.30
CA PRO A 50 -19.31 11.57 11.92
C PRO A 50 -18.41 12.80 11.80
N THR A 51 -18.64 13.84 12.59
CA THR A 51 -17.79 15.06 12.58
C THR A 51 -16.32 14.79 12.92
N THR A 52 -16.02 13.71 13.67
CA THR A 52 -14.64 13.30 13.96
C THR A 52 -13.94 12.80 12.70
N VAL A 53 -14.68 12.08 11.84
CA VAL A 53 -14.17 11.57 10.56
C VAL A 53 -14.02 12.73 9.57
N TYR A 54 -15.06 13.54 9.37
CA TYR A 54 -15.01 14.70 8.47
C TYR A 54 -13.90 15.69 8.82
N ARG A 55 -13.70 16.02 10.10
CA ARG A 55 -12.64 16.97 10.51
C ARG A 55 -11.23 16.44 10.23
N ARG A 56 -11.03 15.12 10.28
CA ARG A 56 -9.70 14.52 10.18
C ARG A 56 -9.30 14.18 8.75
N TRP A 57 -10.24 13.70 7.95
CA TRP A 57 -9.96 13.24 6.58
C TRP A 57 -10.68 14.04 5.50
N GLY A 58 -11.69 14.88 5.80
CA GLY A 58 -12.34 15.73 4.79
C GLY A 58 -13.23 15.00 3.76
N SER A 59 -12.72 13.95 3.14
CA SER A 59 -13.32 13.16 2.06
C SER A 59 -13.10 11.66 2.25
N LEU A 60 -13.89 10.84 1.54
CA LEU A 60 -13.68 9.39 1.50
C LEU A 60 -12.34 9.05 0.85
N ALA A 61 -11.95 9.74 -0.22
CA ALA A 61 -10.69 9.53 -0.92
C ALA A 61 -9.47 9.73 0.00
N GLU A 62 -9.45 10.80 0.78
CA GLU A 62 -8.38 11.07 1.77
C GLU A 62 -8.33 10.01 2.87
N LEU A 63 -9.48 9.51 3.33
CA LEU A 63 -9.53 8.42 4.30
C LEU A 63 -9.01 7.10 3.72
N LEU A 64 -9.46 6.72 2.52
CA LEU A 64 -9.00 5.52 1.85
C LEU A 64 -7.50 5.59 1.56
N SER A 65 -6.99 6.77 1.18
CA SER A 65 -5.55 7.01 1.03
C SER A 65 -4.80 6.81 2.36
N ASP A 66 -5.29 7.36 3.48
CA ASP A 66 -4.67 7.17 4.80
C ASP A 66 -4.68 5.70 5.26
N VAL A 67 -5.75 4.96 4.95
CA VAL A 67 -5.85 3.51 5.22
C VAL A 67 -4.83 2.76 4.35
N ALA A 68 -4.76 3.08 3.06
CA ALA A 68 -3.82 2.48 2.12
C ALA A 68 -2.38 2.72 2.55
N SER A 69 -2.01 3.97 2.84
CA SER A 69 -0.68 4.29 3.37
C SER A 69 -0.40 3.48 4.64
N SER A 70 -1.33 3.37 5.59
CA SER A 70 -1.09 2.58 6.81
C SER A 70 -0.86 1.08 6.56
N ARG A 71 -1.49 0.51 5.52
CA ARG A 71 -1.34 -0.90 5.12
C ARG A 71 -0.03 -1.12 4.34
N PHE A 72 0.37 -0.16 3.51
CA PHE A 72 1.55 -0.26 2.65
C PHE A 72 2.85 0.29 3.27
N SER A 73 2.77 1.01 4.40
CA SER A 73 3.93 1.58 5.13
C SER A 73 4.78 0.55 5.89
N GLY A 74 4.80 -0.72 5.46
CA GLY A 74 5.70 -1.71 6.06
C GLY A 74 7.16 -1.30 5.85
N ASP A 75 7.94 -1.20 6.94
CA ASP A 75 9.37 -0.90 6.90
C ASP A 75 10.03 -1.78 5.83
N ILE A 76 10.57 -1.10 4.81
CA ILE A 76 11.13 -1.73 3.62
C ILE A 76 12.37 -2.51 4.06
N VAL A 77 12.22 -3.81 4.25
CA VAL A 77 13.38 -4.72 4.24
C VAL A 77 13.70 -4.96 2.78
N VAL A 78 14.49 -4.07 2.18
CA VAL A 78 15.12 -4.36 0.89
C VAL A 78 15.96 -5.62 1.09
N PRO A 79 15.68 -6.72 0.38
CA PRO A 79 16.50 -7.91 0.52
C PRO A 79 17.92 -7.57 0.05
N GLU A 80 18.92 -7.79 0.90
CA GLU A 80 20.33 -7.60 0.54
C GLU A 80 20.96 -8.97 0.31
N THR A 81 20.67 -9.61 -0.82
CA THR A 81 21.24 -10.95 -1.10
C THR A 81 22.46 -10.93 -2.01
N GLY A 82 22.85 -9.74 -2.46
CA GLY A 82 23.98 -9.58 -3.38
C GLY A 82 23.63 -9.86 -4.85
N SER A 83 22.35 -10.04 -5.19
CA SER A 83 21.92 -10.28 -6.57
C SER A 83 20.63 -9.51 -6.87
N LEU A 84 20.73 -8.54 -7.78
CA LEU A 84 19.58 -7.78 -8.29
C LEU A 84 18.39 -8.68 -8.68
N ARG A 85 18.66 -9.79 -9.37
CA ARG A 85 17.63 -10.75 -9.78
C ARG A 85 16.86 -11.29 -8.59
N GLN A 86 17.57 -11.77 -7.56
CA GLN A 86 16.93 -12.36 -6.39
C GLN A 86 16.18 -11.30 -5.58
N ASP A 87 16.74 -10.09 -5.49
CA ASP A 87 16.13 -8.97 -4.75
C ASP A 87 14.83 -8.52 -5.43
N LEU A 88 14.82 -8.37 -6.76
CA LEU A 88 13.62 -8.09 -7.56
C LEU A 88 12.60 -9.23 -7.52
N GLU A 89 13.03 -10.50 -7.56
CA GLU A 89 12.11 -11.65 -7.46
C GLU A 89 11.40 -11.69 -6.10
N ARG A 90 12.13 -11.52 -4.99
CA ARG A 90 11.52 -11.47 -3.66
C ARG A 90 10.56 -10.30 -3.52
N TRP A 91 10.97 -9.12 -3.98
CA TRP A 91 10.14 -7.94 -3.92
C TRP A 91 8.87 -8.11 -4.78
N ALA A 92 8.98 -8.58 -6.02
CA ALA A 92 7.84 -8.76 -6.90
C ALA A 92 6.87 -9.84 -6.39
N LEU A 93 7.38 -10.90 -5.75
CA LEU A 93 6.54 -11.92 -5.10
C LEU A 93 5.81 -11.36 -3.87
N ALA A 94 6.44 -10.48 -3.10
CA ALA A 94 5.78 -9.79 -1.99
C ALA A 94 4.66 -8.88 -2.52
N VAL A 95 4.93 -8.10 -3.58
CA VAL A 95 3.90 -7.28 -4.26
C VAL A 95 2.74 -8.16 -4.76
N ALA A 96 3.04 -9.30 -5.40
CA ALA A 96 2.01 -10.22 -5.87
C ALA A 96 1.18 -10.81 -4.72
N THR A 97 1.80 -11.08 -3.57
CA THR A 97 1.13 -11.55 -2.36
C THR A 97 0.19 -10.48 -1.81
N ASP A 98 0.67 -9.23 -1.71
CA ASP A 98 -0.15 -8.10 -1.27
C ASP A 98 -1.37 -7.91 -2.20
N LEU A 99 -1.17 -8.04 -3.51
CA LEU A 99 -2.26 -7.90 -4.49
C LEU A 99 -3.24 -9.08 -4.52
N ALA A 100 -2.87 -10.22 -3.96
CA ALA A 100 -3.75 -11.37 -3.82
C ALA A 100 -4.63 -11.29 -2.55
N ASP A 101 -4.32 -10.39 -1.61
CA ASP A 101 -5.15 -10.11 -0.45
C ASP A 101 -6.41 -9.34 -0.87
N PRO A 102 -7.62 -9.90 -0.67
CA PRO A 102 -8.87 -9.26 -1.06
C PRO A 102 -9.09 -7.89 -0.44
N ASP A 103 -8.67 -7.66 0.81
CA ASP A 103 -8.80 -6.37 1.48
C ASP A 103 -7.91 -5.33 0.83
N VAL A 104 -6.67 -5.72 0.51
CA VAL A 104 -5.69 -4.85 -0.14
C VAL A 104 -6.16 -4.50 -1.55
N LEU A 105 -6.68 -5.47 -2.29
CA LEU A 105 -7.19 -5.27 -3.64
C LEU A 105 -8.46 -4.40 -3.65
N ALA A 106 -9.38 -4.59 -2.71
CA ALA A 106 -10.57 -3.76 -2.57
C ALA A 106 -10.21 -2.31 -2.26
N LEU A 107 -9.27 -2.09 -1.33
CA LEU A 107 -8.75 -0.77 -1.00
C LEU A 107 -8.01 -0.12 -2.17
N MET A 108 -7.23 -0.89 -2.90
CA MET A 108 -6.55 -0.42 -4.10
C MET A 108 -7.57 0.02 -5.15
N ARG A 109 -8.57 -0.82 -5.48
CA ARG A 109 -9.64 -0.50 -6.43
C ARG A 109 -10.40 0.76 -6.04
N ALA A 110 -10.68 0.93 -4.75
CA ALA A 110 -11.37 2.10 -4.22
C ALA A 110 -10.52 3.40 -4.26
N THR A 111 -9.20 3.30 -4.42
CA THR A 111 -8.27 4.45 -4.50
C THR A 111 -7.67 4.66 -5.90
N LEU A 112 -8.08 3.86 -6.89
CA LEU A 112 -7.65 4.07 -8.27
C LEU A 112 -8.12 5.45 -8.76
N GLY A 113 -7.17 6.25 -9.26
CA GLY A 113 -7.44 7.59 -9.76
C GLY A 113 -7.69 8.66 -8.68
N SER A 114 -7.58 8.31 -7.39
CA SER A 114 -7.76 9.27 -6.29
C SER A 114 -6.46 9.96 -5.85
N GLY A 115 -5.31 9.54 -6.36
CA GLY A 115 -4.01 10.15 -6.09
C GLY A 115 -3.67 11.31 -7.02
N PRO A 116 -2.62 12.08 -6.72
CA PRO A 116 -2.08 13.09 -7.63
C PRO A 116 -1.80 12.47 -9.00
N GLU A 117 -2.15 13.18 -10.07
CA GLU A 117 -1.92 12.75 -11.47
C GLU A 117 -2.54 11.39 -11.85
N GLY A 118 -3.55 10.91 -11.10
CA GLY A 118 -4.27 9.67 -11.39
C GLY A 118 -3.65 8.39 -10.80
N GLY A 119 -2.68 8.51 -9.90
CA GLY A 119 -2.07 7.37 -9.20
C GLY A 119 -2.93 6.77 -8.07
N CYS A 120 -2.43 5.68 -7.45
CA CYS A 120 -2.92 5.16 -6.16
C CYS A 120 -1.99 5.60 -5.02
N ALA A 121 -2.47 5.50 -3.77
CA ALA A 121 -1.62 5.72 -2.59
C ALA A 121 -0.39 4.79 -2.56
N CYS A 122 -0.48 3.62 -3.19
CA CYS A 122 0.60 2.65 -3.31
C CYS A 122 1.73 3.04 -4.27
N THR A 123 1.50 3.94 -5.24
CA THR A 123 2.44 4.17 -6.35
C THR A 123 3.77 4.75 -5.86
N GLY A 124 3.74 5.72 -4.96
CA GLY A 124 4.96 6.36 -4.42
C GLY A 124 5.84 5.38 -3.66
N ASP A 125 5.25 4.58 -2.78
CA ASP A 125 5.98 3.62 -1.95
C ASP A 125 6.63 2.53 -2.81
N ARG A 126 5.93 2.01 -3.83
CA ARG A 126 6.49 0.98 -4.72
C ARG A 126 7.64 1.52 -5.58
N HIS A 127 7.56 2.77 -6.06
CA HIS A 127 8.67 3.41 -6.78
C HIS A 127 9.88 3.62 -5.88
N ALA A 128 9.66 4.07 -4.64
CA ALA A 128 10.75 4.22 -3.68
C ALA A 128 11.44 2.88 -3.35
N GLN A 129 10.66 1.79 -3.21
CA GLN A 129 11.18 0.45 -3.00
C GLN A 129 12.02 -0.05 -4.19
N LEU A 130 11.50 0.09 -5.42
CA LEU A 130 12.24 -0.25 -6.63
C LEU A 130 13.54 0.55 -6.71
N LYS A 131 13.47 1.86 -6.51
CA LYS A 131 14.64 2.73 -6.53
C LYS A 131 15.70 2.26 -5.53
N ALA A 132 15.31 1.89 -4.30
CA ALA A 132 16.25 1.42 -3.30
C ALA A 132 16.97 0.12 -3.72
N ILE A 133 16.25 -0.85 -4.31
CA ILE A 133 16.85 -2.10 -4.83
C ILE A 133 17.85 -1.78 -5.96
N LEU A 134 17.48 -0.90 -6.89
CA LEU A 134 18.32 -0.54 -8.03
C LEU A 134 19.57 0.26 -7.60
N ASP A 135 19.40 1.22 -6.70
CA ASP A 135 20.52 2.01 -6.13
C ASP A 135 21.56 1.10 -5.45
N GLN A 136 21.10 0.06 -4.73
CA GLN A 136 21.99 -0.90 -4.07
C GLN A 136 22.83 -1.69 -5.07
N GLU A 137 22.25 -2.16 -6.18
CA GLU A 137 23.01 -2.89 -7.20
C GLU A 137 23.96 -1.95 -7.95
N GLN A 138 23.50 -0.73 -8.25
CA GLN A 138 24.35 0.26 -8.92
C GLN A 138 25.56 0.66 -8.05
N ALA A 139 25.40 0.75 -6.74
CA ALA A 139 26.50 1.00 -5.80
C ALA A 139 27.56 -0.11 -5.80
N ARG A 140 27.20 -1.34 -6.19
CA ARG A 140 28.12 -2.48 -6.36
C ARG A 140 28.77 -2.52 -7.75
N GLY A 141 28.44 -1.57 -8.62
CA GLY A 141 28.93 -1.48 -10.01
C GLY A 141 28.12 -2.31 -11.01
N GLY A 142 26.95 -2.82 -10.63
CA GLY A 142 26.06 -3.56 -11.52
C GLY A 142 25.33 -2.64 -12.52
N THR A 143 24.89 -3.23 -13.63
CA THR A 143 23.98 -2.57 -14.59
C THR A 143 22.54 -2.78 -14.14
N VAL A 144 21.77 -1.70 -14.11
CA VAL A 144 20.38 -1.70 -13.65
C VAL A 144 19.47 -1.04 -14.69
N PRO A 145 18.21 -1.47 -14.83
CA PRO A 145 17.20 -0.71 -15.56
C PRO A 145 16.88 0.61 -14.85
N THR A 146 16.17 1.52 -15.52
CA THR A 146 15.57 2.67 -14.84
C THR A 146 14.44 2.24 -13.91
N VAL A 147 14.03 3.12 -12.99
CA VAL A 147 12.88 2.84 -12.11
C VAL A 147 11.62 2.69 -12.95
N GLU A 148 11.47 3.50 -14.00
CA GLU A 148 10.34 3.47 -14.92
C GLU A 148 10.28 2.15 -15.70
N GLU A 149 11.42 1.68 -16.25
CA GLU A 149 11.50 0.39 -16.93
C GLU A 149 11.16 -0.77 -15.97
N ALA A 150 11.63 -0.71 -14.73
CA ALA A 150 11.32 -1.71 -13.73
C ALA A 150 9.83 -1.67 -13.31
N ALA A 151 9.24 -0.48 -13.19
CA ALA A 151 7.83 -0.31 -12.89
C ALA A 151 6.96 -0.83 -14.04
N ASP A 152 7.26 -0.48 -15.29
CA ASP A 152 6.54 -0.94 -16.47
C ASP A 152 6.66 -2.47 -16.64
N GLY A 153 7.85 -3.02 -16.38
CA GLY A 153 8.11 -4.46 -16.53
C GLY A 153 7.54 -5.33 -15.40
N LEU A 154 7.42 -4.81 -14.17
CA LEU A 154 7.00 -5.57 -13.00
C LEU A 154 5.63 -5.13 -12.48
N LEU A 155 5.49 -3.85 -12.10
CA LEU A 155 4.25 -3.33 -11.51
C LEU A 155 3.11 -3.32 -12.53
N GLY A 156 3.36 -2.90 -13.77
CA GLY A 156 2.36 -2.85 -14.83
C GLY A 156 1.60 -4.18 -14.99
N PRO A 157 2.28 -5.30 -15.29
CA PRO A 157 1.65 -6.61 -15.41
C PRO A 157 0.99 -7.11 -14.12
N LEU A 158 1.62 -6.88 -12.96
CA LEU A 158 1.10 -7.31 -11.65
C LEU A 158 -0.23 -6.62 -11.34
N TYR A 159 -0.27 -5.30 -11.45
CA TYR A 159 -1.47 -4.52 -11.23
C TYR A 159 -2.52 -4.76 -12.31
N TYR A 160 -2.11 -4.94 -13.57
CA TYR A 160 -3.05 -5.26 -14.64
C TYR A 160 -3.81 -6.54 -14.34
N ARG A 161 -3.10 -7.61 -13.94
CA ARG A 161 -3.73 -8.87 -13.57
C ARG A 161 -4.65 -8.73 -12.37
N ALA A 162 -4.18 -8.08 -11.30
CA ALA A 162 -4.95 -7.96 -10.07
C ALA A 162 -6.22 -7.10 -10.24
N VAL A 163 -6.12 -5.99 -10.96
CA VAL A 163 -7.22 -5.03 -11.08
C VAL A 163 -8.21 -5.42 -12.17
N PHE A 164 -7.74 -5.84 -13.33
CA PHE A 164 -8.56 -5.95 -14.54
C PHE A 164 -8.82 -7.40 -15.00
N THR A 165 -8.31 -8.40 -14.30
CA THR A 165 -8.47 -9.81 -14.66
C THR A 165 -8.73 -10.68 -13.42
N ASP A 166 -9.11 -11.94 -13.64
CA ASP A 166 -9.17 -12.98 -12.60
C ASP A 166 -7.96 -13.93 -12.64
N LEU A 167 -6.88 -13.56 -13.34
CA LEU A 167 -5.70 -14.41 -13.49
C LEU A 167 -4.81 -14.35 -12.24
N PRO A 168 -4.42 -15.50 -11.65
CA PRO A 168 -3.52 -15.52 -10.51
C PRO A 168 -2.11 -15.04 -10.91
N SER A 169 -1.44 -14.37 -9.97
CA SER A 169 -0.03 -13.98 -10.07
C SER A 169 0.87 -15.10 -9.54
N GLU A 170 0.83 -16.26 -10.21
CA GLU A 170 1.60 -17.45 -9.83
C GLU A 170 3.11 -17.16 -9.70
N PRO A 171 3.83 -17.73 -8.71
CA PRO A 171 5.22 -17.38 -8.46
C PRO A 171 6.14 -17.51 -9.66
N GLU A 172 5.94 -18.54 -10.50
CA GLU A 172 6.76 -18.74 -11.69
C GLU A 172 6.50 -17.71 -12.78
N TRP A 173 5.27 -17.22 -12.89
CA TRP A 173 4.94 -16.12 -13.80
C TRP A 173 5.62 -14.83 -13.35
N VAL A 174 5.60 -14.54 -12.04
CA VAL A 174 6.27 -13.37 -11.45
C VAL A 174 7.79 -13.43 -11.69
N ARG A 175 8.44 -14.57 -11.42
CA ARG A 175 9.87 -14.76 -11.77
C ARG A 175 10.13 -14.60 -13.27
N GLY A 176 9.18 -15.02 -14.10
CA GLY A 176 9.21 -14.80 -15.54
C GLY A 176 9.26 -13.33 -15.95
N LEU A 177 8.58 -12.44 -15.22
CA LEU A 177 8.67 -10.99 -15.45
C LEU A 177 10.06 -10.45 -15.13
N VAL A 178 10.63 -10.83 -13.98
CA VAL A 178 11.99 -10.43 -13.60
C VAL A 178 13.02 -10.92 -14.60
N ARG A 179 12.89 -12.18 -15.08
CA ARG A 179 13.78 -12.71 -16.12
C ARG A 179 13.71 -11.90 -17.42
N LYS A 180 12.53 -11.42 -17.81
CA LYS A 180 12.35 -10.60 -19.02
C LYS A 180 12.91 -9.19 -18.86
N LEU A 181 12.73 -8.57 -17.69
CA LEU A 181 13.26 -7.24 -17.39
C LEU A 181 14.80 -7.21 -17.43
N LEU A 182 15.45 -8.30 -16.98
CA LEU A 182 16.91 -8.39 -16.87
C LEU A 182 17.58 -9.11 -18.06
N ALA A 183 16.86 -9.38 -19.14
CA ALA A 183 17.37 -10.04 -20.33
C ALA A 183 17.99 -9.03 -21.31
#